data_AF-A0A820FH36-F1
#
_entry.id   AF-A0A820FH36-F1
#
_cell.length_a   1.000
_cell.length_b   1.000
_cell.length_c   1.000
_cell.angle_alpha   90.00
_cell.angle_beta   90.00
_cell.angle_gamma   90.00
#
_symmetry.space_group_name_H-M   'P 1'
#
loop_
_entity.id
_entity.type
_entity.pdbx_description
1 polymer ?
#
loop_
_entity_poly.entity_id
_entity_poly.type
_entity_poly.pdbx_seq_one_letter_code
_entity_poly.pdbx_strand_id
1 'polypeptide(L)'
;MESERIQRNKIQNQQDEKDDSGIEQDNSFIYIRISVEDLHLQKVLKFNLDDTVWCAKQKVLQVLIRELTDSLNFGLYLPPCNGRAGKFLDESRCLREYPLSGPVSYLEFKYKRRVYKAIHLVQKNINLKINVKKFIESVRTNQISKVSRYLEKGFDPNFHISDD
;
A
#
# COMPACT_ATOMS: atom_id res chain seq x y z
N MET A 1 15.56 39.81 -58.94
CA MET A 1 15.47 40.32 -57.55
C MET A 1 14.33 39.70 -56.76
N GLU A 2 13.24 39.23 -57.37
CA GLU A 2 12.19 38.45 -56.67
C GLU A 2 12.51 36.95 -56.59
N SER A 3 13.33 36.43 -57.51
CA SER A 3 13.69 35.01 -57.63
C SER A 3 14.72 34.52 -56.59
N GLU A 4 15.50 35.41 -55.97
CA GLU A 4 16.44 35.04 -54.88
C GLU A 4 15.75 35.02 -53.50
N ARG A 5 14.61 35.70 -53.35
CA ARG A 5 13.79 35.66 -52.12
C ARG A 5 13.05 34.34 -51.97
N ILE A 6 12.61 33.74 -53.08
CA ILE A 6 11.90 32.46 -53.09
C ILE A 6 12.87 31.29 -52.75
N GLN A 7 14.15 31.40 -53.11
CA GLN A 7 15.15 30.39 -52.78
C GLN A 7 15.54 30.42 -51.29
N ARG A 8 15.62 31.62 -50.67
CA ARG A 8 15.89 31.77 -49.22
C ARG A 8 14.74 31.25 -48.35
N ASN A 9 13.50 31.45 -48.77
CA ASN A 9 12.32 30.93 -48.05
C ASN A 9 12.12 29.41 -48.18
N LYS A 10 12.81 28.74 -49.12
CA LYS A 10 12.83 27.26 -49.20
C LYS A 10 13.92 26.60 -48.35
N ILE A 11 14.99 27.33 -48.03
CA ILE A 11 16.07 26.83 -47.16
C ILE A 11 15.72 27.05 -45.68
N GLN A 12 14.91 28.08 -45.35
CA GLN A 12 14.44 28.32 -43.99
C GLN A 12 13.30 27.37 -43.54
N ASN A 13 12.57 26.75 -44.48
CA ASN A 13 11.42 25.88 -44.18
C ASN A 13 11.74 24.37 -44.21
N GLN A 14 13.01 23.99 -44.04
CA GLN A 14 13.44 22.58 -43.96
C GLN A 14 14.19 22.23 -42.65
N GLN A 15 14.07 23.06 -41.61
CA GLN A 15 14.78 22.83 -40.34
C GLN A 15 13.94 22.89 -39.06
N ASP A 16 12.61 22.83 -39.14
CA ASP A 16 11.73 22.72 -37.96
C ASP A 16 10.79 21.50 -38.03
N GLU A 17 11.21 20.42 -38.68
CA GLU A 17 10.64 19.09 -38.46
C GLU A 17 11.66 18.21 -37.74
N LYS A 18 11.42 18.03 -36.43
CA LYS A 18 11.92 17.01 -35.49
C LYS A 18 12.50 17.66 -34.24
N ASP A 19 11.65 17.77 -33.24
CA ASP A 19 11.89 17.17 -31.92
C ASP A 19 10.57 17.21 -31.14
N ASP A 20 9.57 16.46 -31.64
CA ASP A 20 8.59 15.85 -30.73
C ASP A 20 9.24 14.56 -30.20
N SER A 21 10.31 14.72 -29.42
CA SER A 21 10.59 13.75 -28.37
C SER A 21 9.53 14.00 -27.31
N GLY A 22 8.30 13.59 -27.61
CA GLY A 22 7.32 13.27 -26.59
C GLY A 22 8.06 12.32 -25.67
N ILE A 23 8.55 12.85 -24.54
CA ILE A 23 8.91 12.03 -23.42
C ILE A 23 7.57 11.42 -23.05
N GLU A 24 7.25 10.25 -23.63
CA GLU A 24 6.43 9.28 -22.95
C GLU A 24 7.18 9.09 -21.64
N GLN A 25 6.80 9.89 -20.63
CA GLN A 25 7.08 9.56 -19.26
C GLN A 25 6.56 8.15 -19.18
N ASP A 26 7.48 7.21 -18.97
CA ASP A 26 7.16 5.81 -18.78
C ASP A 26 6.29 5.74 -17.52
N ASN A 27 5.00 6.01 -17.71
CA ASN A 27 3.94 6.11 -16.71
C ASN A 27 3.55 4.72 -16.22
N SER A 28 4.43 3.76 -16.48
CA SER A 28 4.47 2.41 -15.97
C SER A 28 5.24 2.34 -14.66
N PHE A 29 6.10 3.31 -14.31
CA PHE A 29 6.86 3.26 -13.06
C PHE A 29 6.55 4.39 -12.09
N ILE A 30 6.63 4.07 -10.80
CA ILE A 30 6.47 5.02 -9.70
C ILE A 30 7.50 4.77 -8.60
N TYR A 31 7.97 5.85 -7.97
CA TYR A 31 8.74 5.76 -6.73
C TYR A 31 7.80 5.88 -5.53
N ILE A 32 7.90 4.94 -4.60
CA ILE A 32 7.09 4.93 -3.37
C ILE A 32 8.02 4.87 -2.17
N ARG A 33 7.84 5.82 -1.24
CA ARG A 33 8.41 5.77 0.11
C ARG A 33 7.57 4.82 0.97
N ILE A 34 8.18 3.72 1.38
CA ILE A 34 7.64 2.72 2.27
C ILE A 34 8.13 3.03 3.69
N SER A 35 7.20 3.20 4.63
CA SER A 35 7.50 3.46 6.05
C SER A 35 6.99 2.34 6.96
N VAL A 36 7.85 1.84 7.84
CA VAL A 36 7.46 0.97 8.97
C VAL A 36 7.58 1.81 10.24
N GLU A 37 6.46 2.40 10.67
CA GLU A 37 6.43 3.39 11.74
C GLU A 37 6.96 2.84 13.07
N ASP A 38 6.53 1.63 13.46
CA ASP A 38 6.92 0.95 14.70
C ASP A 38 8.43 0.67 14.80
N LEU A 39 9.13 0.62 13.65
CA LEU A 39 10.56 0.37 13.56
C LEU A 39 11.36 1.62 13.16
N HIS A 40 10.70 2.77 13.01
CA HIS A 40 11.28 4.01 12.49
C HIS A 40 12.08 3.83 11.18
N LEU A 41 11.64 2.89 10.33
CA LEU A 41 12.33 2.50 9.11
C LEU A 41 11.65 3.08 7.87
N GLN A 42 12.43 3.67 6.97
CA GLN A 42 11.93 4.19 5.70
C GLN A 42 12.83 3.81 4.53
N LYS A 43 12.21 3.39 3.41
CA LYS A 43 12.90 3.07 2.15
C LYS A 43 12.10 3.61 0.97
N VAL A 44 12.77 4.24 0.01
CA VAL A 44 12.16 4.61 -1.28
C VAL A 44 12.50 3.52 -2.28
N LEU A 45 11.49 2.94 -2.92
CA LEU A 45 11.62 1.86 -3.89
C LEU A 45 10.89 2.23 -5.18
N LYS A 46 11.42 1.79 -6.33
CA LYS A 46 10.78 1.92 -7.65
C LYS A 46 9.85 0.73 -7.88
N PHE A 47 8.62 0.94 -8.33
CA PHE A 47 7.63 -0.09 -8.64
C PHE A 47 7.09 0.08 -10.04
N ASN A 48 6.68 -1.01 -10.67
CA ASN A 48 5.83 -0.95 -11.86
C ASN A 48 4.37 -0.79 -11.39
N LEU A 49 3.63 0.15 -11.96
CA LEU A 49 2.24 0.46 -11.65
C LEU A 49 1.28 -0.67 -12.08
N ASP A 50 1.67 -1.46 -13.06
CA ASP A 50 0.89 -2.60 -13.55
C ASP A 50 1.18 -3.90 -12.77
N ASP A 51 2.14 -3.88 -11.85
CA ASP A 51 2.33 -4.98 -10.90
C ASP A 51 1.19 -5.03 -9.89
N THR A 52 0.83 -6.25 -9.48
CA THR A 52 -0.09 -6.45 -8.36
C THR A 52 0.52 -5.96 -7.06
N VAL A 53 -0.34 -5.55 -6.12
CA VAL A 53 0.04 -5.22 -4.75
C VAL A 53 0.78 -6.39 -4.08
N TRP A 54 0.43 -7.63 -4.41
CA TRP A 54 1.19 -8.81 -3.98
C TRP A 54 2.65 -8.75 -4.44
N CYS A 55 2.91 -8.55 -5.74
CA CYS A 55 4.26 -8.44 -6.28
C CYS A 55 5.04 -7.28 -5.62
N ALA A 56 4.37 -6.14 -5.43
CA ALA A 56 4.94 -5.00 -4.72
C ALA A 56 5.30 -5.35 -3.26
N LYS A 57 4.41 -6.07 -2.54
CA LYS A 57 4.67 -6.58 -1.18
C LYS A 57 5.89 -7.51 -1.15
N GLN A 58 6.01 -8.44 -2.09
CA GLN A 58 7.17 -9.33 -2.17
C GLN A 58 8.47 -8.53 -2.34
N LYS A 59 8.46 -7.50 -3.18
CA LYS A 59 9.61 -6.59 -3.34
C LYS A 59 9.97 -5.84 -2.05
N VAL A 60 8.97 -5.35 -1.31
CA VAL A 60 9.21 -4.72 0.01
C VAL A 60 9.79 -5.73 0.99
N LEU A 61 9.22 -6.94 1.06
CA LEU A 61 9.71 -8.01 1.93
C LEU A 61 11.17 -8.35 1.62
N GLN A 62 11.56 -8.50 0.35
CA GLN A 62 12.96 -8.77 0.00
C GLN A 62 13.94 -7.73 0.58
N VAL A 63 13.53 -6.46 0.67
CA VAL A 63 14.36 -5.38 1.21
C VAL A 63 14.31 -5.32 2.74
N LEU A 64 13.17 -5.65 3.36
CA LEU A 64 12.90 -5.41 4.78
C LEU A 64 12.86 -6.68 5.66
N ILE A 65 12.92 -7.88 5.08
CA ILE A 65 12.62 -9.14 5.80
C ILE A 65 13.47 -9.37 7.05
N ARG A 66 14.73 -8.90 7.06
CA ARG A 66 15.64 -9.08 8.20
C ARG A 66 15.26 -8.21 9.40
N GLU A 67 14.57 -7.10 9.16
CA GLU A 67 14.15 -6.16 10.20
C GLU A 67 12.76 -6.50 10.77
N LEU A 68 12.02 -7.38 10.09
CA LEU A 68 10.63 -7.67 10.41
C LEU A 68 10.48 -9.01 11.09
N THR A 69 9.85 -9.02 12.26
CA THR A 69 9.32 -10.24 12.87
C THR A 69 7.97 -10.55 12.26
N ASP A 70 7.75 -11.83 11.91
CA ASP A 70 6.47 -12.28 11.33
C ASP A 70 6.02 -11.46 10.08
N SER A 71 6.96 -11.34 9.15
CA SER A 71 6.86 -10.43 8.01
C SER A 71 5.65 -10.69 7.09
N LEU A 72 5.10 -11.90 7.07
CA LEU A 72 3.97 -12.25 6.21
C LEU A 72 2.65 -11.57 6.63
N ASN A 73 2.50 -11.24 7.90
CA ASN A 73 1.33 -10.53 8.44
C ASN A 73 1.40 -9.00 8.23
N PHE A 74 2.45 -8.50 7.59
CA PHE A 74 2.46 -7.11 7.13
C PHE A 74 1.71 -6.94 5.81
N GLY A 75 1.22 -5.74 5.57
CA GLY A 75 0.61 -5.34 4.32
C GLY A 75 0.92 -3.89 3.95
N LEU A 76 0.80 -3.58 2.67
CA LEU A 76 0.84 -2.20 2.19
C LEU A 76 -0.43 -1.47 2.62
N TYR A 77 -0.27 -0.37 3.32
CA TYR A 77 -1.34 0.44 3.86
C TYR A 77 -1.27 1.84 3.26
N LEU A 78 -2.38 2.28 2.67
CA LEU A 78 -2.57 3.64 2.18
C LEU A 78 -3.10 4.50 3.32
N PRO A 79 -2.35 5.52 3.77
CA PRO A 79 -2.79 6.39 4.85
C PRO A 79 -4.03 7.20 4.50
N PRO A 80 -4.76 7.71 5.52
CA PRO A 80 -5.88 8.62 5.29
C PRO A 80 -5.45 9.86 4.50
N CYS A 81 -6.27 10.27 3.52
CA CYS A 81 -5.97 11.43 2.69
C CYS A 81 -7.28 12.06 2.16
N ASN A 82 -7.39 13.39 2.22
CA ASN A 82 -8.53 14.17 1.72
C ASN A 82 -9.90 13.66 2.24
N GLY A 83 -10.00 13.44 3.55
CA GLY A 83 -11.24 12.96 4.18
C GLY A 83 -11.57 11.48 3.94
N ARG A 84 -10.77 10.75 3.16
CA ARG A 84 -10.89 9.29 3.01
C ARG A 84 -10.11 8.59 4.12
N ALA A 85 -10.75 7.62 4.77
CA ALA A 85 -10.09 6.75 5.73
C ALA A 85 -8.97 5.94 5.05
N GLY A 86 -7.90 5.66 5.81
CA GLY A 86 -6.82 4.81 5.34
C GLY A 86 -7.26 3.35 5.24
N LYS A 87 -6.55 2.57 4.43
CA LYS A 87 -6.89 1.16 4.17
C LYS A 87 -5.67 0.35 3.77
N PHE A 88 -5.71 -0.95 4.05
CA PHE A 88 -4.81 -1.89 3.41
C PHE A 88 -5.16 -2.01 1.93
N LEU A 89 -4.11 -2.13 1.11
CA LEU A 89 -4.26 -2.41 -0.30
C LEU A 89 -4.63 -3.89 -0.49
N ASP A 90 -5.54 -4.16 -1.43
CA ASP A 90 -5.91 -5.50 -1.87
C ASP A 90 -4.77 -6.10 -2.69
N GLU A 91 -4.25 -7.24 -2.24
CA GLU A 91 -3.09 -7.94 -2.81
C GLU A 91 -3.33 -8.42 -4.26
N SER A 92 -4.59 -8.59 -4.69
CA SER A 92 -4.96 -9.03 -6.04
C SER A 92 -5.02 -7.89 -7.08
N ARG A 93 -5.06 -6.64 -6.64
CA ARG A 93 -5.22 -5.45 -7.51
C ARG A 93 -3.87 -4.88 -7.93
N CYS A 94 -3.84 -4.18 -9.06
CA CYS A 94 -2.67 -3.47 -9.56
C CYS A 94 -2.42 -2.18 -8.76
N LEU A 95 -1.16 -1.75 -8.68
CA LEU A 95 -0.80 -0.49 -8.00
C LEU A 95 -1.45 0.74 -8.64
N ARG A 96 -1.63 0.74 -9.97
CA ARG A 96 -2.31 1.79 -10.74
C ARG A 96 -3.75 2.07 -10.28
N GLU A 97 -4.38 1.09 -9.64
CA GLU A 97 -5.77 1.22 -9.15
C GLU A 97 -5.89 2.03 -7.85
N TYR A 98 -4.76 2.45 -7.28
CA TYR A 98 -4.69 3.27 -6.08
C TYR A 98 -4.24 4.69 -6.41
N PRO A 99 -4.65 5.70 -5.61
CA PRO A 99 -4.31 7.10 -5.83
C PRO A 99 -2.86 7.39 -5.41
N LEU A 100 -1.91 6.74 -6.07
CA LEU A 100 -0.47 6.95 -5.91
C LEU A 100 -0.04 8.01 -6.93
N SER A 101 0.22 9.22 -6.45
CA SER A 101 0.52 10.38 -7.30
C SER A 101 1.75 11.14 -6.82
N GLY A 102 2.31 11.98 -7.69
CA GLY A 102 3.45 12.84 -7.40
C GLY A 102 4.82 12.16 -7.65
N PRO A 103 5.93 12.89 -7.46
CA PRO A 103 7.27 12.41 -7.79
C PRO A 103 7.69 11.22 -6.91
N VAL A 104 7.22 11.20 -5.65
CA VAL A 104 7.39 10.07 -4.72
C VAL A 104 6.10 9.90 -3.93
N SER A 105 5.40 8.79 -4.15
CA SER A 105 4.21 8.39 -3.39
C SER A 105 4.58 7.87 -1.99
N TYR A 106 3.58 7.71 -1.12
CA TYR A 106 3.78 7.26 0.26
C TYR A 106 2.84 6.12 0.62
N LEU A 107 3.40 5.05 1.18
CA LEU A 107 2.68 3.93 1.77
C LEU A 107 3.33 3.54 3.10
N GLU A 108 2.51 3.05 4.03
CA GLU A 108 2.98 2.37 5.23
C GLU A 108 3.11 0.86 4.94
N PHE A 109 4.12 0.21 5.50
CA PHE A 109 4.19 -1.25 5.57
C PHE A 109 3.89 -1.66 7.00
N LYS A 110 2.65 -2.09 7.23
CA LYS A 110 2.05 -2.14 8.55
C LYS A 110 1.59 -3.55 8.88
N TYR A 111 1.79 -3.95 10.14
CA TYR A 111 1.27 -5.20 10.65
C TYR A 111 -0.27 -5.21 10.58
N LYS A 112 -0.86 -6.25 10.00
CA LYS A 112 -2.32 -6.37 9.85
C LYS A 112 -2.96 -6.60 11.23
N ARG A 113 -3.60 -5.56 11.73
CA ARG A 113 -4.51 -5.59 12.89
C ARG A 113 -5.91 -5.24 12.43
N ARG A 114 -6.92 -5.51 13.27
CA ARG A 114 -8.29 -5.10 12.99
C ARG A 114 -8.36 -3.58 12.82
N VAL A 115 -8.86 -3.14 11.66
CA VAL A 115 -9.17 -1.72 11.42
C VAL A 115 -10.53 -1.41 12.05
N TYR A 116 -10.53 -0.58 13.09
CA TYR A 116 -11.75 -0.20 13.80
C TYR A 116 -12.45 0.95 13.09
N LYS A 117 -13.75 0.78 12.79
CA LYS A 117 -14.60 1.86 12.26
C LYS A 117 -14.90 2.94 13.30
N ALA A 118 -14.82 2.60 14.59
CA ALA A 118 -15.01 3.54 15.69
C ALA A 118 -14.14 3.15 16.90
N ILE A 119 -13.30 4.09 17.36
CA ILE A 119 -12.33 3.89 18.44
C ILE A 119 -13.02 3.57 19.78
N HIS A 120 -14.24 4.08 20.00
CA HIS A 120 -14.98 3.90 21.26
C HIS A 120 -15.43 2.45 21.54
N LEU A 121 -15.37 1.56 20.55
CA LEU A 121 -15.76 0.16 20.71
C LEU A 121 -14.64 -0.72 21.30
N VAL A 122 -13.40 -0.22 21.39
CA VAL A 122 -12.26 -1.01 21.85
C VAL A 122 -12.19 -1.00 23.37
N GLN A 123 -12.66 -2.07 24.02
CA GLN A 123 -12.48 -2.25 25.46
C GLN A 123 -11.00 -2.58 25.75
N LYS A 124 -10.33 -1.79 26.61
CA LYS A 124 -8.88 -1.87 26.90
C LYS A 124 -8.36 -3.27 27.30
N ASN A 125 -9.23 -4.17 27.77
CA ASN A 125 -8.86 -5.48 28.30
C ASN A 125 -9.34 -6.68 27.45
N ILE A 126 -9.95 -6.44 26.28
CA ILE A 126 -10.59 -7.53 25.53
C ILE A 126 -9.56 -8.49 24.90
N ASN A 127 -8.36 -8.02 24.54
CA ASN A 127 -7.32 -8.80 23.86
C ASN A 127 -6.30 -9.49 24.80
N LEU A 128 -6.61 -9.60 26.11
CA LEU A 128 -5.75 -10.31 27.07
C LEU A 128 -5.64 -11.82 26.73
N LYS A 129 -4.50 -12.45 27.06
CA LYS A 129 -4.24 -13.89 26.80
C LYS A 129 -5.38 -14.82 27.25
N ILE A 130 -6.00 -14.53 28.40
CA ILE A 130 -7.14 -15.32 28.91
C ILE A 130 -8.38 -15.23 28.01
N ASN A 131 -8.64 -14.06 27.43
CA ASN A 131 -9.77 -13.84 26.53
C ASN A 131 -9.50 -14.46 25.16
N VAL A 132 -8.25 -14.44 24.69
CA VAL A 132 -7.82 -15.18 23.49
C VAL A 132 -8.12 -16.67 23.65
N LYS A 133 -7.69 -17.30 24.76
CA LYS A 133 -7.99 -18.72 25.04
C LYS A 133 -9.50 -19.01 25.04
N LYS A 134 -10.31 -18.17 25.72
CA LYS A 134 -11.78 -18.31 25.76
C LYS A 134 -12.44 -18.10 24.39
N PHE A 135 -11.92 -17.17 23.60
CA PHE A 135 -12.40 -16.90 22.24
C PHE A 135 -12.17 -18.10 21.34
N ILE A 136 -10.95 -18.66 21.33
CA ILE A 136 -10.61 -19.87 20.56
C ILE A 136 -11.52 -21.03 20.96
N GLU A 137 -11.74 -21.24 22.26
CA GLU A 137 -12.64 -22.29 22.73
C GLU A 137 -14.06 -22.09 22.22
N SER A 138 -14.54 -20.84 22.23
CA SER A 138 -15.85 -20.49 21.68
C SER A 138 -15.94 -20.76 20.17
N VAL A 139 -14.85 -20.55 19.42
CA VAL A 139 -14.76 -20.90 17.99
C VAL A 139 -14.76 -22.41 17.79
N ARG A 140 -13.91 -23.16 18.52
CA ARG A 140 -13.79 -24.63 18.43
C ARG A 140 -15.11 -25.35 18.72
N THR A 141 -15.86 -24.84 19.68
CA THR A 141 -17.17 -25.39 20.11
C THR A 141 -18.36 -24.79 19.37
N ASN A 142 -18.13 -24.03 18.29
CA ASN A 142 -19.16 -23.43 17.44
C ASN A 142 -20.16 -22.52 18.20
N GLN A 143 -19.71 -21.82 19.25
CA GLN A 143 -20.53 -20.92 20.06
C GLN A 143 -20.64 -19.53 19.39
N ILE A 144 -21.33 -19.47 18.24
CA ILE A 144 -21.44 -18.28 17.37
C ILE A 144 -21.86 -17.01 18.12
N SER A 145 -22.83 -17.09 19.03
CA SER A 145 -23.30 -15.92 19.79
C SER A 145 -22.22 -15.37 20.73
N LYS A 146 -21.38 -16.22 21.31
CA LYS A 146 -20.25 -15.77 22.15
C LYS A 146 -19.15 -15.15 21.30
N VAL A 147 -18.81 -15.76 20.18
CA VAL A 147 -17.84 -15.22 19.20
C VAL A 147 -18.29 -13.83 18.75
N SER A 148 -19.55 -13.67 18.35
CA SER A 148 -20.12 -12.39 17.92
C SER A 148 -19.99 -11.32 19.02
N ARG A 149 -20.34 -11.67 20.27
CA ARG A 149 -20.21 -10.75 21.42
C ARG A 149 -18.77 -10.31 21.69
N TYR A 150 -17.78 -11.17 21.47
CA TYR A 150 -16.37 -10.77 21.55
C TYR A 150 -16.03 -9.75 20.45
N LEU A 151 -16.44 -10.00 19.21
CA LEU A 151 -16.17 -9.12 18.07
C LEU A 151 -16.86 -7.76 18.19
N GLU A 152 -18.07 -7.71 18.73
CA GLU A 152 -18.81 -6.47 19.01
C GLU A 152 -18.13 -5.61 20.08
N LYS A 153 -17.47 -6.25 21.07
CA LYS A 153 -16.68 -5.58 22.12
C LYS A 153 -15.29 -5.12 21.66
N GLY A 154 -15.02 -5.22 20.36
CA GLY A 154 -13.74 -4.79 19.78
C GLY A 154 -12.59 -5.79 19.98
N PHE A 155 -12.87 -7.08 20.21
CA PHE A 155 -11.83 -8.11 20.15
C PHE A 155 -11.18 -8.14 18.75
N ASP A 156 -9.85 -8.18 18.68
CA ASP A 156 -9.12 -8.32 17.43
C ASP A 156 -8.87 -9.81 17.15
N PRO A 157 -9.53 -10.41 16.15
CA PRO A 157 -9.31 -11.81 15.80
C PRO A 157 -7.97 -12.06 15.09
N ASN A 158 -7.21 -11.02 14.71
CA ASN A 158 -5.90 -11.15 14.08
C ASN A 158 -4.80 -11.29 15.15
N PHE A 159 -4.72 -12.46 15.78
CA PHE A 159 -3.73 -12.79 16.80
C PHE A 159 -2.98 -14.08 16.46
N HIS A 160 -1.81 -14.26 17.05
CA HIS A 160 -1.12 -15.55 17.03
C HIS A 160 -1.29 -16.27 18.35
N ILE A 161 -1.38 -17.58 18.24
CA ILE A 161 -1.26 -18.49 19.37
C ILE A 161 0.21 -18.90 19.37
N SER A 162 0.94 -18.60 20.44
CA SER A 162 2.20 -19.31 20.68
C SER A 162 1.84 -20.78 20.88
N ASP A 163 2.48 -21.67 20.14
CA ASP A 163 2.50 -23.08 20.53
C ASP A 163 3.30 -23.16 21.83
N ASP A 164 2.61 -23.16 22.98
CA ASP A 164 3.17 -23.55 24.28
C ASP A 164 3.28 -25.08 24.32
#